data_AF-A0A0H5R318-F1
#
_entry.id   AF-A0A0H5R318-F1
#
_cell.length_a   1.000
_cell.length_b   1.000
_cell.length_c   1.000
_cell.angle_alpha   90.00
_cell.angle_beta   90.00
_cell.angle_gamma   90.00
#
_symmetry.space_group_name_H-M   'P 1'
#
loop_
_entity.id
_entity.type
_entity.pdbx_description
1 polymer ?
#
loop_
_entity_poly.entity_id
_entity_poly.type
_entity_poly.pdbx_seq_one_letter_code
_entity_poly.pdbx_strand_id
1 'polypeptide(L)'
;MAIRKLGIDGHIAAINSFSGHDSMEFDDAVSLLNAMHDWYDEVFVGQLAGDVDRPRLLHETHRGRLLYSPWVTRRLLDAVPRLNLVADLSHWTCVAEFPLGPSPLAVDRDSLHRNLLAETIREIVPRIYHVQGRVGYEQGPQVDDPRQPEWAPQLSSFEYWWDLIFTNLIQKDQVDGLSAIRDFFCVCVFNHYCGD
;
A
#
# COMPACT_ATOMS: atom_id res chain seq x y z
N MET A 1 -14.68 -0.07 -23.03
CA MET A 1 -14.98 1.23 -23.68
C MET A 1 -14.67 2.45 -22.79
N ALA A 2 -14.54 2.32 -21.45
CA ALA A 2 -14.16 3.40 -20.53
C ALA A 2 -12.72 3.92 -20.70
N ILE A 3 -11.72 3.04 -20.83
CA ILE A 3 -10.30 3.41 -20.99
C ILE A 3 -10.04 4.18 -22.30
N ARG A 4 -10.65 3.74 -23.42
CA ARG A 4 -10.53 4.44 -24.70
C ARG A 4 -11.11 5.87 -24.68
N LYS A 5 -12.08 6.17 -23.79
CA LYS A 5 -12.60 7.53 -23.61
C LYS A 5 -11.60 8.47 -22.93
N LEU A 6 -10.61 7.94 -22.21
CA LEU A 6 -9.54 8.72 -21.59
C LEU A 6 -8.43 9.10 -22.59
N GLY A 7 -8.50 8.62 -23.85
CA GLY A 7 -7.47 8.90 -24.86
C GLY A 7 -6.11 8.28 -24.57
N ILE A 8 -6.07 7.27 -23.70
CA ILE A 8 -4.83 6.57 -23.34
C ILE A 8 -4.62 5.43 -24.33
N ASP A 9 -3.60 5.58 -25.19
CA ASP A 9 -3.10 4.52 -26.06
C ASP A 9 -2.17 3.59 -25.25
N GLY A 10 -2.77 2.75 -24.39
CA GLY A 10 -2.03 1.83 -23.52
C GLY A 10 -2.95 0.98 -22.62
N HIS A 11 -2.34 0.02 -21.92
CA HIS A 11 -3.01 -0.80 -20.90
C HIS A 11 -2.92 -0.10 -19.54
N ILE A 12 -4.07 0.17 -18.91
CA ILE A 12 -4.11 0.64 -17.51
C ILE A 12 -4.11 -0.59 -16.61
N ALA A 13 -3.02 -0.81 -15.89
CA ALA A 13 -2.90 -1.99 -15.07
C ALA A 13 -3.53 -1.87 -13.67
N ALA A 14 -3.53 -0.66 -13.11
CA ALA A 14 -4.14 -0.39 -11.81
C ALA A 14 -4.68 1.03 -11.71
N ILE A 15 -5.67 1.20 -10.85
CA ILE A 15 -6.23 2.47 -10.39
C ILE A 15 -5.91 2.56 -8.91
N ASN A 16 -5.12 3.57 -8.54
CA ASN A 16 -4.83 3.87 -7.15
C ASN A 16 -5.86 4.89 -6.61
N SER A 17 -6.47 4.59 -5.45
CA SER A 17 -7.53 5.38 -4.86
C SER A 17 -7.25 5.81 -3.42
N PHE A 18 -7.19 7.13 -3.21
CA PHE A 18 -7.21 7.75 -1.89
C PHE A 18 -8.63 7.78 -1.33
N SER A 19 -8.99 6.74 -0.58
CA SER A 19 -10.40 6.43 -0.30
C SER A 19 -10.87 6.98 1.04
N GLY A 20 -12.03 7.64 1.02
CA GLY A 20 -12.71 8.23 2.18
C GLY A 20 -11.83 9.18 3.02
N HIS A 21 -12.25 9.44 4.25
CA HIS A 21 -11.52 10.29 5.20
C HIS A 21 -11.41 9.57 6.55
N ASP A 22 -10.33 9.79 7.30
CA ASP A 22 -10.07 9.12 8.59
C ASP A 22 -11.04 9.52 9.72
N SER A 23 -11.89 10.51 9.47
CA SER A 23 -12.99 10.91 10.36
C SER A 23 -14.30 10.14 10.14
N MET A 24 -14.34 9.21 9.19
CA MET A 24 -15.54 8.41 8.95
C MET A 24 -15.73 7.34 10.02
N GLU A 25 -16.99 7.07 10.38
CA GLU A 25 -17.32 5.92 11.21
C GLU A 25 -17.02 4.61 10.48
N PHE A 26 -16.73 3.55 11.24
CA PHE A 26 -16.27 2.28 10.68
C PHE A 26 -17.29 1.68 9.69
N ASP A 27 -18.58 1.69 10.02
CA ASP A 27 -19.63 1.13 9.16
C ASP A 27 -19.85 1.97 7.90
N ASP A 28 -19.67 3.29 7.98
CA ASP A 28 -19.72 4.19 6.82
C ASP A 28 -18.52 3.96 5.90
N ALA A 29 -17.34 3.72 6.48
CA ALA A 29 -16.14 3.36 5.72
C ALA A 29 -16.32 2.04 4.97
N VAL A 30 -16.85 1.01 5.63
CA VAL A 30 -17.17 -0.28 5.01
C VAL A 30 -18.20 -0.12 3.89
N SER A 31 -19.25 0.67 4.13
CA SER A 31 -20.29 0.94 3.14
C SER A 31 -19.73 1.66 1.91
N LEU A 32 -18.90 2.69 2.12
CA LEU A 32 -18.24 3.42 1.04
C LEU A 32 -17.33 2.50 0.21
N LEU A 33 -16.48 1.71 0.86
CA LEU A 33 -15.55 0.81 0.16
C LEU A 33 -16.31 -0.21 -0.70
N ASN A 34 -17.38 -0.82 -0.18
CA ASN A 34 -18.21 -1.72 -0.96
C ASN A 34 -18.87 -1.00 -2.14
N ALA A 35 -19.45 0.18 -1.93
CA ALA A 35 -20.06 0.96 -3.01
C ALA A 35 -19.04 1.36 -4.11
N MET A 36 -17.80 1.68 -3.73
CA MET A 36 -16.72 1.95 -4.69
C MET A 36 -16.39 0.71 -5.52
N HIS A 37 -16.34 -0.46 -4.89
CA HIS A 37 -16.09 -1.74 -5.57
C HIS A 37 -17.26 -2.16 -6.48
N ASP A 38 -18.51 -1.94 -6.07
CA ASP A 38 -19.69 -2.24 -6.87
C ASP A 38 -19.74 -1.33 -8.10
N TRP A 39 -19.51 -0.03 -7.93
CA TRP A 39 -19.38 0.91 -9.06
C TRP A 39 -18.23 0.51 -9.99
N TYR A 40 -17.09 0.10 -9.43
CA TYR A 40 -15.95 -0.37 -10.21
C TYR A 40 -16.29 -1.62 -11.04
N ASP A 41 -17.04 -2.57 -10.47
CA ASP A 41 -17.54 -3.73 -11.23
C ASP A 41 -18.51 -3.30 -12.34
N GLU A 42 -19.46 -2.41 -12.06
CA GLU A 42 -20.43 -1.93 -13.05
C GLU A 42 -19.74 -1.26 -14.26
N VAL A 43 -18.74 -0.42 -14.00
CA VAL A 43 -18.04 0.34 -15.05
C VAL A 43 -17.07 -0.54 -15.84
N PHE A 44 -16.35 -1.46 -15.18
CA PHE A 44 -15.24 -2.20 -15.80
C PHE A 44 -15.57 -3.67 -16.11
N VAL A 45 -16.46 -4.34 -15.37
CA VAL A 45 -16.92 -5.72 -15.67
C VAL A 45 -18.07 -5.70 -16.66
N GLY A 46 -19.03 -4.77 -16.51
CA GLY A 46 -20.19 -4.68 -17.40
C GLY A 46 -19.88 -4.29 -18.86
N GLN A 47 -18.65 -3.89 -19.18
CA GLN A 47 -18.30 -3.25 -20.46
C GLN A 47 -17.03 -3.80 -21.16
N LEU A 48 -16.38 -4.83 -20.62
CA LEU A 48 -15.18 -5.43 -21.19
C LEU A 48 -15.39 -6.94 -21.38
N ALA A 49 -15.40 -7.37 -22.64
CA ALA A 49 -15.40 -8.78 -22.99
C ALA A 49 -13.98 -9.34 -22.79
N GLY A 50 -13.71 -9.87 -21.58
CA GLY A 50 -12.48 -10.59 -21.23
C GLY A 50 -11.65 -9.92 -20.13
N ASP A 51 -11.06 -10.75 -19.27
CA ASP A 51 -10.26 -10.36 -18.09
C ASP A 51 -8.96 -9.60 -18.40
N VAL A 52 -8.54 -9.52 -19.67
CA VAL A 52 -7.16 -9.17 -20.05
C VAL A 52 -6.86 -7.66 -20.08
N ASP A 53 -7.88 -6.80 -19.91
CA ASP A 53 -7.77 -5.33 -19.99
C ASP A 53 -8.38 -4.60 -18.77
N ARG A 54 -8.64 -5.33 -17.68
CA ARG A 54 -9.28 -4.77 -16.48
C ARG A 54 -8.21 -4.23 -15.50
N PRO A 55 -8.19 -2.92 -15.18
CA PRO A 55 -7.29 -2.38 -14.17
C PRO A 55 -7.56 -2.98 -12.79
N ARG A 56 -6.57 -3.14 -11.92
CA ARG A 56 -6.87 -3.45 -10.50
C ARG A 56 -7.32 -2.19 -9.78
N LEU A 57 -8.45 -2.23 -9.07
CA LEU A 57 -8.78 -1.16 -8.11
C LEU A 57 -7.99 -1.41 -6.82
N LEU A 58 -7.10 -0.49 -6.49
CA LEU A 58 -6.24 -0.51 -5.32
C LEU A 58 -6.52 0.72 -4.45
N HIS A 59 -6.35 0.56 -3.13
CA HIS A 59 -6.57 1.62 -2.15
C HIS A 59 -5.27 1.90 -1.40
N GLU A 60 -4.83 3.16 -1.38
CA GLU A 60 -3.55 3.53 -0.76
C GLU A 60 -3.65 3.67 0.75
N THR A 61 -2.68 3.10 1.46
CA THR A 61 -2.43 3.41 2.86
C THR A 61 -1.90 4.84 2.98
N HIS A 62 -2.75 5.79 3.38
CA HIS A 62 -2.37 7.22 3.41
C HIS A 62 -3.02 7.93 4.60
N ARG A 63 -2.30 8.88 5.20
CA ARG A 63 -2.85 9.70 6.31
C ARG A 63 -4.04 10.56 5.86
N GLY A 64 -5.03 10.83 6.70
CA GLY A 64 -6.21 11.58 6.27
C GLY A 64 -7.17 10.80 5.38
N ARG A 65 -6.98 9.48 5.24
CA ARG A 65 -7.82 8.56 4.45
C ARG A 65 -8.18 7.33 5.29
N LEU A 66 -9.10 6.51 4.82
CA LEU A 66 -9.61 5.36 5.58
C LEU A 66 -8.51 4.40 6.06
N LEU A 67 -7.45 4.25 5.28
CA LEU A 67 -6.35 3.32 5.54
C LEU A 67 -5.15 3.97 6.25
N TYR A 68 -5.39 5.05 7.01
CA TYR A 68 -4.33 5.82 7.69
C TYR A 68 -3.63 5.05 8.82
N SER A 69 -4.31 4.09 9.44
CA SER A 69 -3.79 3.33 10.58
C SER A 69 -3.59 1.86 10.22
N PRO A 70 -2.49 1.20 10.62
CA PRO A 70 -2.28 -0.22 10.42
C PRO A 70 -3.44 -1.05 10.99
N TRP A 71 -3.86 -0.74 12.23
CA TRP A 71 -4.87 -1.53 12.94
C TRP A 71 -6.28 -1.31 12.41
N VAL A 72 -6.59 -0.09 11.94
CA VAL A 72 -7.86 0.20 11.24
C VAL A 72 -7.90 -0.52 9.91
N THR A 73 -6.81 -0.43 9.14
CA THR A 73 -6.67 -1.09 7.83
C THR A 73 -6.88 -2.59 7.95
N ARG A 74 -6.27 -3.24 8.95
CA ARG A 74 -6.50 -4.67 9.21
C ARG A 74 -7.98 -5.00 9.38
N ARG A 75 -8.70 -4.26 10.24
CA ARG A 75 -10.14 -4.48 10.47
C ARG A 75 -10.98 -4.23 9.22
N LEU A 76 -10.61 -3.25 8.39
CA LEU A 76 -11.28 -2.98 7.13
C LEU A 76 -11.04 -4.10 6.10
N LEU A 77 -9.85 -4.70 6.06
CA LEU A 77 -9.58 -5.86 5.20
C LEU A 77 -10.41 -7.08 5.60
N ASP A 78 -10.65 -7.28 6.90
CA ASP A 78 -11.53 -8.34 7.40
C ASP A 78 -13.00 -8.08 7.00
N ALA A 79 -13.46 -6.83 7.12
CA ALA A 79 -14.83 -6.43 6.78
C ALA A 79 -15.10 -6.31 5.27
N VAL A 80 -14.06 -6.03 4.48
CA VAL A 80 -14.12 -5.87 3.02
C VAL A 80 -13.07 -6.78 2.37
N PRO A 81 -13.32 -8.10 2.26
CA PRO A 81 -12.32 -9.08 1.79
C PRO A 81 -11.81 -8.85 0.36
N ARG A 82 -12.54 -8.05 -0.44
CA ARG A 82 -12.20 -7.69 -1.82
C ARG A 82 -11.27 -6.47 -1.94
N LEU A 83 -10.93 -5.85 -0.81
CA LEU A 83 -10.05 -4.70 -0.74
C LEU A 83 -8.60 -5.11 -1.04
N ASN A 84 -7.98 -4.42 -2.01
CA ASN A 84 -6.60 -4.61 -2.42
C ASN A 84 -5.84 -3.30 -2.22
N LEU A 85 -4.56 -3.39 -1.84
CA LEU A 85 -3.81 -2.25 -1.31
C LEU A 85 -2.69 -1.76 -2.23
N VAL A 86 -2.51 -0.44 -2.24
CA VAL A 86 -1.22 0.20 -2.47
C VAL A 86 -0.58 0.47 -1.10
N ALA A 87 0.63 -0.06 -0.90
CA ALA A 87 1.37 0.07 0.34
C ALA A 87 2.28 1.31 0.29
N ASP A 88 1.74 2.45 0.69
CA ASP A 88 2.53 3.59 1.16
C ASP A 88 2.66 3.52 2.70
N LEU A 89 3.50 2.59 3.16
CA LEU A 89 3.69 2.34 4.60
C LEU A 89 4.37 3.52 5.32
N SER A 90 4.90 4.50 4.57
CA SER A 90 5.53 5.69 5.11
C SER A 90 4.56 6.54 5.92
N HIS A 91 3.26 6.50 5.63
CA HIS A 91 2.27 7.21 6.42
C HIS A 91 2.01 6.59 7.79
N TRP A 92 2.25 5.30 7.96
CA TRP A 92 2.00 4.60 9.22
C TRP A 92 3.08 4.85 10.26
N THR A 93 4.26 5.32 9.84
CA THR A 93 5.37 5.66 10.75
C THR A 93 4.97 6.74 11.75
N CYS A 94 4.17 7.72 11.32
CA CYS A 94 3.64 8.76 12.19
C CYS A 94 2.55 8.25 13.14
N VAL A 95 1.74 7.29 12.70
CA VAL A 95 0.59 6.78 13.47
C VAL A 95 1.01 5.74 14.50
N ALA A 96 2.00 4.92 14.16
CA ALA A 96 2.52 3.87 15.02
C ALA A 96 3.74 4.31 15.84
N GLU A 97 4.14 5.59 15.75
CA GLU A 97 5.36 6.16 16.37
C GLU A 97 6.58 5.27 16.11
N PHE A 98 6.98 5.24 14.82
CA PHE A 98 7.98 4.34 14.25
C PHE A 98 9.08 3.90 15.23
N PRO A 99 9.27 2.58 15.43
CA PRO A 99 10.20 2.10 16.44
C PRO A 99 11.64 2.09 15.91
N LEU A 100 12.46 3.02 16.38
CA LEU A 100 13.92 3.04 16.16
C LEU A 100 14.56 1.68 16.52
N GLY A 101 15.25 1.03 15.59
CA GLY A 101 16.19 -0.05 15.92
C GLY A 101 16.65 -0.92 14.75
N PRO A 102 17.81 -1.59 14.87
CA PRO A 102 18.52 -2.25 13.76
C PRO A 102 17.85 -3.53 13.25
N SER A 103 16.74 -3.96 13.86
CA SER A 103 15.97 -5.11 13.39
C SER A 103 14.53 -5.04 13.89
N PRO A 104 13.52 -5.31 13.03
CA PRO A 104 12.15 -5.56 13.44
C PRO A 104 11.98 -6.83 14.30
N LEU A 105 13.08 -7.57 14.56
CA LEU A 105 13.14 -8.73 15.45
C LEU A 105 13.81 -8.43 16.81
N ALA A 106 14.24 -7.19 17.06
CA ALA A 106 14.77 -6.81 18.37
C ALA A 106 13.60 -6.73 19.38
N VAL A 107 13.34 -7.84 20.06
CA VAL A 107 12.31 -7.95 21.10
C VAL A 107 12.89 -7.42 22.41
N ASP A 108 12.72 -6.13 22.71
CA ASP A 108 12.72 -5.68 24.10
C ASP A 108 11.27 -5.62 24.63
N ARG A 109 11.09 -5.64 25.95
CA ARG A 109 9.76 -5.66 26.57
C ARG A 109 9.00 -4.33 26.46
N ASP A 110 9.68 -3.23 26.09
CA ASP A 110 9.07 -1.93 25.78
C ASP A 110 8.69 -1.80 24.29
N SER A 111 9.01 -2.81 23.46
CA SER A 111 8.79 -2.85 22.02
C SER A 111 7.39 -3.35 21.60
N LEU A 112 6.37 -3.27 22.47
CA LEU A 112 5.03 -3.78 22.17
C LEU A 112 4.44 -3.16 20.89
N HIS A 113 4.57 -1.85 20.72
CA HIS A 113 4.09 -1.15 19.52
C HIS A 113 4.85 -1.57 18.25
N ARG A 114 6.16 -1.87 18.36
CA ARG A 114 7.00 -2.38 17.26
C ARG A 114 6.51 -3.72 16.75
N ASN A 115 6.23 -4.63 17.67
CA ASN A 115 5.78 -5.97 17.33
C ASN A 115 4.42 -5.91 16.64
N LEU A 116 3.50 -5.08 17.13
CA LEU A 116 2.16 -4.93 16.55
C LEU A 116 2.17 -4.36 15.12
N LEU A 117 3.01 -3.36 14.82
CA LEU A 117 3.13 -2.84 13.46
C LEU A 117 3.70 -3.90 12.51
N ALA A 118 4.79 -4.56 12.90
CA ALA A 118 5.42 -5.59 12.08
C ALA A 118 4.50 -6.79 11.86
N GLU A 119 3.76 -7.23 12.89
CA GLU A 119 2.73 -8.27 12.79
C GLU A 119 1.61 -7.85 11.84
N THR A 120 1.07 -6.64 12.00
CA THR A 120 0.01 -6.14 11.12
C THR A 120 0.48 -6.07 9.67
N ILE A 121 1.70 -5.61 9.41
CA ILE A 121 2.26 -5.58 8.05
C ILE A 121 2.30 -7.01 7.49
N ARG A 122 2.83 -8.00 8.24
CA ARG A 122 2.85 -9.40 7.79
C ARG A 122 1.45 -9.95 7.46
N GLU A 123 0.45 -9.60 8.27
CA GLU A 123 -0.94 -10.04 8.05
C GLU A 123 -1.55 -9.47 6.76
N ILE A 124 -1.22 -8.24 6.39
CA ILE A 124 -1.80 -7.58 5.20
C ILE A 124 -1.01 -7.82 3.91
N VAL A 125 0.23 -8.33 3.97
CA VAL A 125 1.07 -8.61 2.78
C VAL A 125 0.30 -9.32 1.66
N PRO A 126 -0.52 -10.36 1.91
CA PRO A 126 -1.30 -11.02 0.86
C PRO A 126 -2.30 -10.15 0.10
N ARG A 127 -2.63 -8.96 0.65
CA ARG A 127 -3.59 -7.97 0.10
C ARG A 127 -2.90 -6.81 -0.62
N ILE A 128 -1.57 -6.72 -0.57
CA ILE A 128 -0.80 -5.66 -1.22
C ILE A 128 -0.48 -6.06 -2.66
N TYR A 129 -0.66 -5.13 -3.60
CA TYR A 129 -0.38 -5.31 -5.03
C TYR A 129 0.55 -4.25 -5.63
N HIS A 130 0.77 -3.14 -4.91
CA HIS A 130 1.67 -2.07 -5.33
C HIS A 130 2.36 -1.48 -4.10
N VAL A 131 3.58 -0.97 -4.26
CA VAL A 131 4.35 -0.32 -3.20
C VAL A 131 4.69 1.10 -3.62
N GLN A 132 4.45 2.05 -2.71
CA GLN A 132 5.00 3.40 -2.81
C GLN A 132 6.36 3.42 -2.12
N GLY A 133 7.44 3.62 -2.90
CA GLY A 133 8.82 3.48 -2.43
C GLY A 133 9.31 4.68 -1.62
N ARG A 134 8.71 4.93 -0.45
CA ARG A 134 9.06 6.02 0.47
C ARG A 134 9.53 5.47 1.82
N VAL A 135 10.49 6.17 2.43
CA VAL A 135 10.97 5.87 3.79
C VAL A 135 10.45 6.95 4.74
N GLY A 136 9.54 6.58 5.63
CA GLY A 136 9.00 7.45 6.67
C GLY A 136 9.80 7.39 7.98
N TYR A 137 9.51 8.31 8.89
CA TYR A 137 10.06 8.39 10.24
C TYR A 137 8.98 8.86 11.23
N GLU A 138 9.31 8.99 12.51
CA GLU A 138 8.37 9.24 13.60
C GLU A 138 7.55 10.52 13.39
N GLN A 139 8.15 11.55 12.79
CA GLN A 139 7.52 12.88 12.63
C GLN A 139 7.11 13.18 11.18
N GLY A 140 7.29 12.25 10.25
CA GLY A 140 6.94 12.52 8.85
C GLY A 140 6.93 11.29 7.93
N PRO A 141 6.22 11.37 6.79
CA PRO A 141 6.05 10.27 5.85
C PRO A 141 7.24 10.13 4.88
N GLN A 142 8.28 10.94 5.05
CA GLN A 142 9.42 10.95 4.14
C GLN A 142 10.61 11.62 4.81
N VAL A 143 11.70 10.88 4.88
CA VAL A 143 13.03 11.43 5.13
C VAL A 143 13.50 12.21 3.91
N ASP A 144 14.45 13.12 4.10
CA ASP A 144 15.02 13.95 3.03
C ASP A 144 15.84 13.12 2.02
N ASP A 145 16.78 12.31 2.50
CA ASP A 145 17.54 11.36 1.67
C ASP A 145 17.78 10.05 2.44
N PRO A 146 17.13 8.94 2.07
CA PRO A 146 17.21 7.67 2.81
C PRO A 146 18.60 7.03 2.81
N ARG A 147 19.55 7.53 2.00
CA ARG A 147 20.93 7.04 1.96
C ARG A 147 21.79 7.63 3.09
N GLN A 148 21.31 8.67 3.77
CA GLN A 148 22.08 9.27 4.86
C GLN A 148 22.16 8.31 6.06
N PRO A 149 23.32 8.18 6.74
CA PRO A 149 23.54 7.19 7.79
C PRO A 149 22.54 7.28 8.95
N GLU A 150 22.03 8.47 9.27
CA GLU A 150 21.03 8.68 10.31
C GLU A 150 19.68 8.00 10.01
N TRP A 151 19.37 7.77 8.74
CA TRP A 151 18.13 7.10 8.30
C TRP A 151 18.32 5.61 8.05
N ALA A 152 19.53 5.07 8.27
CA ALA A 152 19.81 3.64 8.11
C ALA A 152 18.83 2.74 8.89
N PRO A 153 18.41 3.06 10.14
CA PRO A 153 17.42 2.27 10.86
C PRO A 153 16.04 2.24 10.18
N GLN A 154 15.57 3.40 9.70
CA GLN A 154 14.30 3.52 9.00
C GLN A 154 14.37 2.77 7.68
N LEU A 155 15.40 3.03 6.86
CA LEU A 155 15.60 2.35 5.57
C LEU A 155 15.62 0.82 5.75
N SER A 156 16.39 0.30 6.72
CA SER A 156 16.49 -1.15 6.97
C SER A 156 15.14 -1.78 7.30
N SER A 157 14.27 -1.06 8.00
CA SER A 157 12.93 -1.55 8.34
C SER A 157 12.00 -1.56 7.12
N PHE A 158 12.07 -0.52 6.27
CA PHE A 158 11.33 -0.46 5.02
C PHE A 158 11.79 -1.53 4.04
N GLU A 159 13.10 -1.75 3.89
CA GLU A 159 13.66 -2.84 3.07
C GLU A 159 13.14 -4.19 3.53
N TYR A 160 13.10 -4.45 4.84
CA TYR A 160 12.50 -5.67 5.38
C TYR A 160 11.01 -5.82 5.01
N TRP A 161 10.21 -4.75 5.09
CA TRP A 161 8.80 -4.81 4.70
C TRP A 161 8.62 -5.00 3.20
N TRP A 162 9.43 -4.34 2.39
CA TRP A 162 9.43 -4.49 0.94
C TRP A 162 9.83 -5.91 0.54
N ASP A 163 10.83 -6.51 1.19
CA ASP A 163 11.21 -7.92 0.96
C ASP A 163 10.04 -8.89 1.21
N LEU A 164 9.27 -8.68 2.29
CA LEU A 164 8.08 -9.48 2.57
C LEU A 164 7.03 -9.33 1.46
N ILE A 165 6.76 -8.10 1.04
CA ILE A 165 5.77 -7.77 0.01
C ILE A 165 6.20 -8.36 -1.34
N PHE A 166 7.44 -8.11 -1.76
CA PHE A 166 7.99 -8.58 -3.03
C PHE A 166 8.07 -10.10 -3.08
N THR A 167 8.47 -10.76 -1.99
CA THR A 167 8.46 -12.23 -1.91
C THR A 167 7.06 -12.79 -2.16
N ASN A 168 6.04 -12.23 -1.49
CA ASN A 168 4.65 -12.66 -1.68
C ASN A 168 4.13 -12.37 -3.10
N LEU A 169 4.49 -11.22 -3.68
CA LEU A 169 4.07 -10.86 -5.03
C LEU A 169 4.72 -11.76 -6.11
N ILE A 170 6.01 -12.10 -5.96
CA ILE A 170 6.69 -13.07 -6.82
C ILE A 170 6.01 -14.44 -6.73
N GLN A 171 5.64 -14.87 -5.52
CA GLN A 171 4.91 -16.12 -5.32
C GLN A 171 3.52 -16.09 -5.99
N LYS A 172 2.78 -14.99 -5.89
CA LYS A 172 1.48 -14.81 -6.57
C LYS A 172 1.63 -14.87 -8.10
N ASP A 173 2.63 -14.20 -8.66
CA ASP A 173 2.88 -14.19 -10.11
C ASP A 173 3.15 -15.60 -10.67
N GLN A 174 3.92 -16.41 -9.93
CA GLN A 174 4.22 -17.80 -10.28
C GLN A 174 3.00 -18.72 -10.26
N VAL A 175 2.01 -18.45 -9.40
CA VAL A 175 0.81 -19.27 -9.22
C VAL A 175 -0.30 -18.86 -10.19
N ASP A 176 -0.52 -17.56 -10.35
CA ASP A 176 -1.70 -17.04 -11.04
C ASP A 176 -1.46 -16.75 -12.53
N GLY A 177 -0.20 -16.70 -12.99
CA GLY A 177 0.15 -16.33 -14.37
C GLY A 177 -0.28 -14.91 -14.80
N LEU A 178 -0.89 -14.19 -13.87
CA LEU A 178 -1.23 -12.77 -13.96
C LEU A 178 0.05 -11.99 -13.72
N SER A 179 0.43 -11.15 -14.68
CA SER A 179 1.62 -10.31 -14.71
C SER A 179 1.68 -9.27 -13.56
N ALA A 180 1.66 -9.72 -12.32
CA ALA A 180 1.68 -8.89 -11.12
C ALA A 180 2.97 -8.08 -11.06
N ILE A 181 4.04 -8.54 -11.72
CA ILE A 181 5.37 -7.92 -11.70
C ILE A 181 5.50 -6.67 -12.59
N ARG A 182 4.56 -6.40 -13.51
CA ARG A 182 4.75 -5.31 -14.51
C ARG A 182 4.58 -3.89 -13.95
N ASP A 183 3.94 -3.72 -12.79
CA ASP A 183 3.54 -2.39 -12.28
C ASP A 183 4.14 -2.08 -10.90
N PHE A 184 5.33 -2.57 -10.62
CA PHE A 184 5.68 -2.97 -9.25
C PHE A 184 6.09 -1.86 -8.30
N PHE A 185 6.54 -0.71 -8.79
CA PHE A 185 7.25 0.22 -7.94
C PHE A 185 7.18 1.65 -8.48
N CYS A 186 6.43 2.50 -7.79
CA CYS A 186 6.55 3.95 -7.98
C CYS A 186 7.52 4.49 -6.92
N VAL A 187 8.75 4.73 -7.36
CA VAL A 187 9.78 5.40 -6.58
C VAL A 187 9.52 6.90 -6.64
N CYS A 188 8.81 7.45 -5.66
CA CYS A 188 8.83 8.89 -5.39
C CYS A 188 10.09 9.25 -4.58
N VAL A 189 11.27 8.87 -5.09
CA VAL A 189 12.55 9.37 -4.60
C VAL A 189 12.98 10.44 -5.61
N PHE A 190 13.55 11.53 -5.09
CA PHE A 190 14.06 12.70 -5.82
C PHE A 190 13.03 13.83 -6.12
N ASN A 191 12.43 14.39 -5.07
CA ASN A 191 12.19 15.83 -5.08
C ASN A 191 13.54 16.51 -4.77
N HIS A 192 14.23 16.98 -5.83
CA HIS A 192 15.61 17.50 -5.89
C HIS A 192 16.74 16.44 -5.86
N TYR A 193 17.75 16.66 -6.71
CA TYR A 193 18.95 15.84 -6.94
C TYR A 193 18.83 14.65 -7.91
N CYS A 194 18.34 14.93 -9.12
CA CYS A 194 19.02 14.41 -10.32
C CYS A 194 19.91 15.54 -10.85
N GLY A 195 21.10 15.65 -10.26
CA GLY A 195 22.22 16.43 -10.77
C GLY A 195 23.39 15.46 -10.93
N ASP A 196 23.94 15.49 -12.14
CA ASP A 196 25.10 14.77 -12.68
C ASP A 196 24.88 13.33 -13.16
#